data_AF-A0A1Q3DDV8-F1
#
_entry.id   AF-A0A1Q3DDV8-F1
#
_cell.length_a   1.000
_cell.length_b   1.000
_cell.length_c   1.000
_cell.angle_alpha   90.00
_cell.angle_beta   90.00
_cell.angle_gamma   90.00
#
_symmetry.space_group_name_H-M   'P 1'
#
loop_
_entity.id
_entity.type
_entity.pdbx_description
1 polymer ?
#
loop_
_entity_poly.entity_id
_entity_poly.type
_entity_poly.pdbx_seq_one_letter_code
_entity_poly.pdbx_strand_id
1 'polypeptide(L)'
;MHIATPHHITKKTRESGMLNKKKMERASSPGSNPVEVRECIEEMLKQTLESHLKGSLEIDIGLSKQFCSTLLQNHSVSHPTDSLGVTISPLYYKRLASALYESIISGPSCGSSNNTSLFNKDNDSKQKDELNELILDKGSELASILKSINFELHVQEPYFTQLKDGVKTVEGRCAVGDYKCIRSGALILINKWLVLEVQEVHHYDSFLEMLEAESLTKVLPGVKTMEEGVQVYRKFYTEQKEKSNGVLGIRVVKSAVQPYICLGIILSCLSYRGIQNLLGLGHLQLPHNLT
;
A
#
# COMPACT_ATOMS: atom_id res chain seq x y z
N MET A 1 36.91 -32.85 33.13
CA MET A 1 36.52 -32.63 31.72
C MET A 1 35.07 -33.03 31.56
N HIS A 2 34.15 -32.05 31.57
CA HIS A 2 32.72 -32.28 31.31
C HIS A 2 32.42 -31.84 29.88
N ILE A 3 31.90 -32.78 29.08
CA ILE A 3 31.44 -32.56 27.71
C ILE A 3 29.95 -32.24 27.81
N ALA A 4 29.57 -31.01 27.44
CA ALA A 4 28.18 -30.61 27.31
C ALA A 4 27.71 -30.82 25.86
N THR A 5 26.62 -31.57 25.69
CA THR A 5 25.88 -31.76 24.43
C THR A 5 24.96 -30.56 24.16
N PRO A 6 24.87 -30.03 22.92
CA PRO A 6 23.88 -29.02 22.57
C PRO A 6 22.72 -29.65 21.77
N HIS A 7 21.63 -29.99 22.45
CA HIS A 7 20.34 -30.25 21.82
C HIS A 7 19.29 -29.32 22.41
N HIS A 8 19.10 -28.13 21.83
CA HIS A 8 17.81 -27.42 21.93
C HIS A 8 17.54 -26.27 20.93
N ILE A 9 18.37 -26.02 19.92
CA ILE A 9 18.20 -24.85 19.02
C ILE A 9 17.37 -25.15 17.75
N THR A 10 16.96 -26.38 17.45
CA THR A 10 16.54 -26.74 16.08
C THR A 10 15.04 -26.83 15.77
N LYS A 11 14.12 -26.58 16.72
CA LYS A 11 12.66 -26.64 16.44
C LYS A 11 12.04 -25.29 16.07
N LYS A 12 12.30 -24.23 16.86
CA LYS A 12 11.67 -22.91 16.69
C LYS A 12 12.09 -22.21 15.38
N THR A 13 13.36 -22.39 14.98
CA THR A 13 13.92 -21.83 13.73
C THR A 13 13.41 -22.57 12.49
N ARG A 14 13.17 -23.89 12.60
CA ARG A 14 12.57 -24.69 11.52
C ARG A 14 11.10 -24.37 11.31
N GLU A 15 10.33 -24.18 12.38
CA GLU A 15 8.90 -23.81 12.28
C GLU A 15 8.72 -22.39 11.73
N SER A 16 9.56 -21.43 12.14
CA SER A 16 9.53 -20.06 11.60
C SER A 16 9.95 -20.01 10.12
N GLY A 17 10.95 -20.82 9.72
CA GLY A 17 11.34 -21.00 8.31
C GLY A 17 10.25 -21.69 7.47
N MET A 18 9.53 -22.66 8.04
CA MET A 18 8.47 -23.39 7.35
C MET A 18 7.17 -22.58 7.25
N LEU A 19 6.88 -21.71 8.22
CA LEU A 19 5.77 -20.76 8.19
C LEU A 19 6.02 -19.65 7.15
N ASN A 20 7.26 -19.14 7.05
CA ASN A 20 7.65 -18.21 5.99
C ASN A 20 7.62 -18.87 4.60
N LYS A 21 8.04 -20.14 4.47
CA LYS A 21 7.98 -20.89 3.21
C LYS A 21 6.53 -21.15 2.76
N LYS A 22 5.62 -21.48 3.68
CA LYS A 22 4.18 -21.63 3.41
C LYS A 22 3.49 -20.31 3.05
N LYS A 23 3.97 -19.16 3.57
CA LYS A 23 3.47 -17.84 3.17
C LYS A 23 3.94 -17.44 1.76
N MET A 24 5.07 -17.98 1.30
CA MET A 24 5.68 -17.69 0.01
C MET A 24 5.13 -18.56 -1.14
N GLU A 25 4.74 -19.82 -0.87
CA GLU A 25 4.07 -20.71 -1.84
C GLU A 25 2.60 -20.31 -2.15
N ARG A 26 2.04 -19.36 -1.39
CA ARG A 26 0.66 -18.89 -1.51
C ARG A 26 0.49 -17.52 -2.17
N ALA A 27 1.51 -17.00 -2.86
CA ALA A 27 1.29 -15.88 -3.74
C ALA A 27 0.48 -16.36 -4.95
N SER A 28 -0.85 -16.29 -4.81
CA SER A 28 -1.82 -16.40 -5.89
C SER A 28 -1.34 -15.54 -7.06
N SER A 29 -1.47 -16.04 -8.29
CA SER A 29 -1.26 -15.22 -9.49
C SER A 29 -2.03 -13.89 -9.33
N PRO A 30 -1.38 -12.72 -9.32
CA PRO A 30 -2.08 -11.44 -9.29
C PRO A 30 -2.52 -11.08 -10.70
N GLY A 31 -3.74 -10.56 -10.85
CA GLY A 31 -4.06 -9.75 -12.03
C GLY A 31 -5.45 -9.89 -12.66
N SER A 32 -6.49 -10.34 -11.96
CA SER A 32 -7.83 -10.40 -12.57
C SER A 32 -9.03 -10.08 -11.67
N ASN A 33 -8.83 -9.69 -10.41
CA ASN A 33 -9.92 -9.12 -9.62
C ASN A 33 -9.83 -7.60 -9.66
N PRO A 34 -10.96 -6.87 -9.78
CA PRO A 34 -10.96 -5.42 -9.59
C PRO A 34 -10.27 -5.13 -8.25
N VAL A 35 -9.45 -4.08 -8.21
CA VAL A 35 -8.81 -3.63 -6.97
C VAL A 35 -9.88 -3.51 -5.89
N GLU A 36 -9.73 -4.26 -4.80
CA GLU A 36 -10.60 -4.16 -3.63
C GLU A 36 -10.36 -2.78 -3.01
N VAL A 37 -11.11 -1.78 -3.48
CA VAL A 37 -10.89 -0.35 -3.19
C VAL A 37 -10.81 -0.12 -1.69
N ARG A 38 -11.65 -0.77 -0.89
CA ARG A 38 -11.62 -0.66 0.57
C ARG A 38 -10.28 -1.10 1.15
N GLU A 39 -9.78 -2.27 0.76
CA GLU A 39 -8.48 -2.76 1.23
C GLU A 39 -7.33 -1.87 0.75
N CYS A 40 -7.44 -1.34 -0.47
CA CYS A 40 -6.46 -0.42 -1.02
C CYS A 40 -6.36 0.87 -0.20
N ILE A 41 -7.51 1.48 0.16
CA ILE A 41 -7.54 2.67 1.01
C ILE A 41 -6.94 2.39 2.39
N GLU A 42 -7.23 1.23 2.98
CA GLU A 42 -6.66 0.85 4.28
C GLU A 42 -5.13 0.75 4.25
N GLU A 43 -4.57 -0.03 3.33
CA GLU A 43 -3.11 -0.19 3.23
C GLU A 43 -2.42 1.09 2.78
N MET A 44 -3.07 1.90 1.93
CA MET A 44 -2.56 3.20 1.53
C MET A 44 -2.53 4.16 2.71
N LEU A 45 -3.62 4.30 3.46
CA LEU A 45 -3.63 5.17 4.64
C LEU A 45 -2.52 4.80 5.62
N LYS A 46 -2.36 3.50 5.90
CA LYS A 46 -1.29 3.00 6.76
C LYS A 46 0.09 3.42 6.24
N GLN A 47 0.39 3.17 4.97
CA GLN A 47 1.68 3.53 4.36
C GLN A 47 1.91 5.05 4.32
N THR A 48 0.85 5.85 4.16
CA THR A 48 0.92 7.33 4.23
C THR A 48 1.43 7.76 5.60
N LEU A 49 0.79 7.26 6.65
CA LEU A 49 1.13 7.59 8.03
C LEU A 49 2.54 7.12 8.38
N GLU A 50 2.92 5.90 8.01
CA GLU A 50 4.26 5.35 8.23
C GLU A 50 5.34 6.15 7.48
N SER A 51 5.08 6.57 6.24
CA SER A 51 6.01 7.37 5.43
C SER A 51 6.18 8.78 6.00
N HIS A 52 5.09 9.38 6.50
CA HIS A 52 5.15 10.68 7.17
C HIS A 52 6.00 10.62 8.45
N LEU A 53 5.85 9.56 9.25
CA LEU A 53 6.69 9.35 10.45
C LEU A 53 8.19 9.28 10.09
N LYS A 54 8.52 8.55 9.02
CA LYS A 54 9.89 8.39 8.51
C LYS A 54 10.43 9.65 7.83
N GLY A 55 9.58 10.63 7.49
CA GLY A 55 9.97 11.83 6.75
C GLY A 55 10.26 11.57 5.26
N SER A 56 9.74 10.48 4.70
CA SER A 56 9.96 10.07 3.30
C SER A 56 8.75 10.34 2.39
N LEU A 57 7.70 10.97 2.94
CA LEU A 57 6.49 11.33 2.21
C LEU A 57 6.69 12.65 1.45
N GLU A 58 6.33 12.67 0.17
CA GLU A 58 6.51 13.82 -0.73
C GLU A 58 5.48 14.94 -0.49
N ILE A 59 4.40 14.64 0.23
CA ILE A 59 3.29 15.55 0.50
C ILE A 59 3.17 15.82 2.00
N ASP A 60 2.89 17.07 2.35
CA ASP A 60 2.49 17.43 3.70
C ASP A 60 1.00 17.11 3.90
N ILE A 61 0.74 16.21 4.84
CA ILE A 61 -0.62 15.79 5.20
C ILE A 61 -1.21 16.65 6.32
N GLY A 62 -0.50 17.66 6.81
CA GLY A 62 -1.00 18.60 7.83
C GLY A 62 -1.21 17.99 9.22
N LEU A 63 -0.66 16.80 9.46
CA LEU A 63 -0.77 16.07 10.73
C LEU A 63 0.59 15.97 11.41
N SER A 64 0.62 16.01 12.74
CA SER A 64 1.84 15.80 13.50
C SER A 64 2.25 14.33 13.48
N LYS A 65 3.56 14.08 13.60
CA LYS A 65 4.09 12.72 13.76
C LYS A 65 3.49 12.01 14.97
N GLN A 66 3.26 12.74 16.07
CA GLN A 66 2.67 12.15 17.28
C GLN A 66 1.24 11.66 17.01
N PHE A 67 0.42 12.46 16.34
CA PHE A 67 -0.93 12.08 15.97
C PHE A 67 -0.95 10.88 15.00
N CYS A 68 -0.08 10.88 13.99
CA CYS A 68 0.06 9.75 13.07
C CYS A 68 0.46 8.45 13.80
N SER A 69 1.37 8.55 14.78
CA SER A 69 1.76 7.43 15.63
C SER A 69 0.57 6.89 16.42
N THR A 70 -0.24 7.76 17.02
CA THR A 70 -1.47 7.37 17.72
C THR A 70 -2.45 6.66 16.80
N LEU A 71 -2.64 7.12 15.56
CA LEU A 71 -3.53 6.45 14.60
C LEU A 71 -3.08 5.01 14.26
N LEU A 72 -1.77 4.75 14.31
CA LEU A 72 -1.15 3.45 14.03
C LEU A 72 -1.05 2.53 15.26
N GLN A 73 -1.28 3.03 16.47
CA GLN A 73 -1.13 2.26 17.71
C GLN A 73 -2.30 1.32 17.99
N ASN A 74 -1.99 0.13 18.53
CA ASN A 74 -2.98 -0.79 19.08
C ASN A 74 -3.52 -0.25 20.40
N HIS A 75 -4.81 0.08 20.44
CA HIS A 75 -5.48 0.41 21.70
C HIS A 75 -6.14 -0.85 22.26
N SER A 76 -5.52 -1.44 23.29
CA SER A 76 -6.20 -2.42 24.13
C SER A 76 -7.21 -1.68 25.00
N VAL A 77 -8.49 -1.87 24.75
CA VAL A 77 -9.54 -1.39 25.65
C VAL A 77 -9.81 -2.51 26.66
N SER A 78 -9.30 -2.37 27.88
CA SER A 78 -9.78 -3.19 28.99
C SER A 78 -11.12 -2.64 29.44
N HIS A 79 -12.22 -3.32 29.10
CA HIS A 79 -13.51 -3.01 29.70
C HIS A 79 -13.51 -3.50 31.17
N PRO A 80 -13.84 -2.66 32.17
CA PRO A 80 -13.85 -3.06 33.57
C PRO A 80 -15.16 -3.73 33.99
N THR A 81 -15.76 -4.55 33.13
CA THR A 81 -16.90 -5.42 33.49
C THR A 81 -16.93 -6.62 32.55
N ASP A 82 -16.92 -7.80 33.17
CA ASP A 82 -17.16 -9.15 32.64
C ASP A 82 -16.01 -9.86 31.91
N SER A 83 -15.36 -10.74 32.68
CA SER A 83 -15.12 -12.15 32.40
C SER A 83 -14.91 -12.57 30.93
N LEU A 84 -13.67 -12.96 30.60
CA LEU A 84 -13.24 -13.69 29.38
C LEU A 84 -13.39 -12.94 28.05
N GLY A 85 -12.52 -11.96 27.79
CA GLY A 85 -12.18 -11.58 26.43
C GLY A 85 -11.53 -10.21 26.32
N VAL A 86 -10.24 -10.15 25.99
CA VAL A 86 -9.64 -8.90 25.49
C VAL A 86 -10.20 -8.66 24.08
N THR A 87 -11.14 -7.73 23.95
CA THR A 87 -11.59 -7.25 22.63
C THR A 87 -10.56 -6.25 22.12
N ILE A 88 -9.73 -6.68 21.17
CA ILE A 88 -8.80 -5.78 20.47
C ILE A 88 -9.65 -4.87 19.59
N SER A 89 -9.77 -3.59 19.96
CA SER A 89 -10.42 -2.60 19.11
C SER A 89 -9.61 -2.43 17.83
N PRO A 90 -10.23 -2.37 16.63
CA PRO A 90 -9.49 -2.16 15.39
C PRO A 90 -8.73 -0.84 15.46
N LEU A 91 -7.47 -0.89 15.02
CA LEU A 91 -6.55 0.25 14.90
C LEU A 91 -7.28 1.49 14.37
N TYR A 92 -7.02 2.67 14.94
CA TYR A 92 -7.72 3.90 14.54
C TYR A 92 -7.59 4.18 13.04
N TYR A 93 -6.44 3.90 12.42
CA TYR A 93 -6.32 4.04 10.97
C TYR A 93 -7.27 3.12 10.19
N LYS A 94 -7.57 1.89 10.66
CA LYS A 94 -8.53 1.00 9.98
C LYS A 94 -9.94 1.58 10.04
N ARG A 95 -10.32 2.12 11.21
CA ARG A 95 -11.60 2.82 11.39
C ARG A 95 -11.68 4.06 10.49
N LEU A 96 -10.60 4.83 10.43
CA LEU A 96 -10.48 6.00 9.56
C LEU A 96 -10.58 5.60 8.07
N ALA A 97 -9.85 4.58 7.64
CA ALA A 97 -9.92 4.06 6.26
C ALA A 97 -11.34 3.65 5.89
N SER A 98 -12.03 2.94 6.78
CA SER A 98 -13.43 2.58 6.59
C SER A 98 -14.32 3.81 6.47
N ALA A 99 -14.16 4.79 7.36
CA ALA A 99 -14.94 6.03 7.32
C ALA A 99 -14.69 6.84 6.05
N LEU A 100 -13.43 6.97 5.60
CA LEU A 100 -13.05 7.61 4.34
C LEU A 100 -13.67 6.89 3.15
N TYR A 101 -13.61 5.56 3.13
CA TYR A 101 -14.21 4.76 2.06
C TYR A 101 -15.73 5.02 1.96
N GLU A 102 -16.47 4.96 3.07
CA GLU A 102 -17.91 5.18 3.06
C GLU A 102 -18.30 6.62 2.72
N SER A 103 -17.59 7.60 3.28
CA SER A 103 -18.00 9.02 3.17
C SER A 103 -17.52 9.72 1.91
N ILE A 104 -16.39 9.27 1.32
CA ILE A 104 -15.69 10.01 0.26
C ILE A 104 -15.58 9.19 -1.03
N ILE A 105 -15.55 7.85 -0.95
CA ILE A 105 -15.22 6.99 -2.10
C ILE A 105 -16.44 6.20 -2.62
N SER A 106 -17.30 5.73 -1.73
CA SER A 106 -18.52 4.97 -2.08
C SER A 106 -19.68 5.89 -2.54
N GLY A 107 -19.62 7.18 -2.19
CA GLY A 107 -20.71 8.13 -2.35
C GLY A 107 -21.84 7.89 -1.33
N PRO A 108 -22.74 8.87 -1.09
CA PRO A 108 -23.89 8.66 -0.23
C PRO A 108 -24.81 7.59 -0.85
N SER A 109 -24.87 6.41 -0.22
CA SER A 109 -25.86 5.40 -0.55
C SER A 109 -27.26 6.00 -0.41
N CYS A 110 -28.05 5.96 -1.49
CA CYS A 110 -29.43 6.42 -1.50
C CYS A 110 -30.24 5.67 -0.41
N GLY A 111 -30.87 6.40 0.51
CA GLY A 111 -31.99 5.86 1.29
C GLY A 111 -31.93 5.89 2.83
N SER A 112 -31.03 6.65 3.47
CA SER A 112 -31.24 7.00 4.88
C SER A 112 -31.00 8.48 5.10
N SER A 113 -32.12 9.20 5.21
CA SER A 113 -32.21 10.58 5.64
C SER A 113 -31.64 10.72 7.06
N ASN A 114 -30.33 10.90 7.13
CA ASN A 114 -29.62 11.69 8.13
C ASN A 114 -28.42 12.29 7.42
N ASN A 115 -28.68 13.25 6.52
CA ASN A 115 -27.69 14.26 6.13
C ASN A 115 -27.36 15.11 7.37
N THR A 116 -26.75 14.50 8.38
CA THR A 116 -26.01 15.24 9.38
C THR A 116 -24.73 15.62 8.67
N SER A 117 -24.69 16.85 8.18
CA SER A 117 -23.50 17.50 7.64
C SER A 117 -22.25 16.96 8.34
N LEU A 118 -21.27 16.42 7.60
CA LEU A 118 -19.91 16.15 8.13
C LEU A 118 -19.32 17.38 8.86
N PHE A 119 -19.95 18.53 8.63
CA PHE A 119 -19.51 19.87 8.86
C PHE A 119 -20.62 20.64 9.57
N ASN A 120 -20.64 20.64 10.91
CA ASN A 120 -21.51 21.50 11.72
C ASN A 120 -21.60 22.92 11.14
N LYS A 121 -22.81 23.43 10.93
CA LYS A 121 -23.08 24.81 10.54
C LYS A 121 -22.81 25.73 11.72
N ASP A 122 -21.59 26.27 11.83
CA ASP A 122 -21.30 27.45 12.65
C ASP A 122 -20.14 28.27 12.05
N ASN A 123 -20.50 29.49 11.63
CA ASN A 123 -19.76 30.75 11.51
C ASN A 123 -18.37 30.91 10.84
N ASP A 124 -17.98 30.04 9.91
CA ASP A 124 -17.05 30.44 8.83
C ASP A 124 -17.34 29.63 7.55
N SER A 125 -18.36 30.05 6.80
CA SER A 125 -19.00 29.17 5.80
C SER A 125 -18.18 28.99 4.52
N LYS A 126 -17.51 30.04 4.02
CA LYS A 126 -16.92 29.99 2.67
C LYS A 126 -15.68 29.11 2.57
N GLN A 127 -14.70 29.27 3.46
CA GLN A 127 -13.47 28.46 3.44
C GLN A 127 -13.77 26.98 3.71
N LYS A 128 -14.76 26.71 4.57
CA LYS A 128 -15.21 25.38 4.90
C LYS A 128 -15.91 24.71 3.71
N ASP A 129 -16.73 25.45 2.97
CA ASP A 129 -17.35 24.94 1.75
C ASP A 129 -16.30 24.62 0.67
N GLU A 130 -15.31 25.50 0.46
CA GLU A 130 -14.19 25.26 -0.48
C GLU A 130 -13.40 23.99 -0.13
N LEU A 131 -13.16 23.76 1.16
CA LEU A 131 -12.47 22.58 1.66
C LEU A 131 -13.26 21.28 1.45
N ASN A 132 -14.58 21.35 1.62
CA ASN A 132 -15.45 20.20 1.42
C ASN A 132 -15.54 19.82 -0.06
N GLU A 133 -15.65 20.81 -0.93
CA GLU A 133 -15.59 20.60 -2.39
C GLU A 133 -14.27 19.96 -2.80
N LEU A 134 -13.14 20.42 -2.23
CA LEU A 134 -11.83 19.81 -2.49
C LEU A 134 -11.75 18.35 -2.02
N ILE A 135 -12.33 18.02 -0.85
CA ILE A 135 -12.39 16.64 -0.35
C ILE A 135 -13.22 15.76 -1.31
N LEU A 136 -14.35 16.26 -1.81
CA LEU A 136 -15.21 15.51 -2.75
C LEU A 136 -14.55 15.33 -4.12
N ASP A 137 -13.89 16.38 -4.64
CA ASP A 137 -13.11 16.34 -5.88
C ASP A 137 -12.00 15.30 -5.79
N LYS A 138 -11.14 15.41 -4.77
CA LYS A 138 -10.01 14.50 -4.57
C LYS A 138 -10.44 13.08 -4.22
N GLY A 139 -11.59 12.94 -3.55
CA GLY A 139 -12.24 11.66 -3.30
C GLY A 139 -12.67 10.96 -4.60
N SER A 140 -13.33 11.71 -5.47
CA SER A 140 -13.78 11.22 -6.78
C SER A 140 -12.59 10.87 -7.69
N GLU A 141 -11.54 11.71 -7.68
CA GLU A 141 -10.29 11.45 -8.39
C GLU A 141 -9.61 10.16 -7.89
N LEU A 142 -9.48 10.01 -6.56
CA LEU A 142 -8.93 8.80 -5.93
C LEU A 142 -9.72 7.54 -6.33
N ALA A 143 -11.05 7.61 -6.26
CA ALA A 143 -11.93 6.51 -6.66
C ALA A 143 -11.74 6.16 -8.15
N SER A 144 -11.65 7.16 -9.02
CA SER A 144 -11.45 6.99 -10.46
C SER A 144 -10.09 6.34 -10.76
N ILE A 145 -9.01 6.81 -10.13
CA ILE A 145 -7.68 6.22 -10.26
C ILE A 145 -7.73 4.74 -9.89
N LEU A 146 -8.26 4.39 -8.71
CA LEU A 146 -8.30 3.01 -8.22
C LEU A 146 -9.15 2.09 -9.11
N LYS A 147 -10.26 2.58 -9.66
CA LYS A 147 -11.10 1.83 -10.61
C LYS A 147 -10.44 1.62 -11.97
N SER A 148 -9.51 2.50 -12.35
CA SER A 148 -8.78 2.41 -13.63
C SER A 148 -7.57 1.46 -13.60
N ILE A 149 -7.17 0.98 -12.42
CA ILE A 149 -6.03 0.07 -12.26
C ILE A 149 -6.32 -1.26 -12.96
N ASN A 150 -5.37 -1.71 -13.79
CA ASN A 150 -5.46 -2.98 -14.50
C ASN A 150 -4.82 -4.13 -13.70
N PHE A 151 -3.71 -3.86 -13.02
CA PHE A 151 -2.94 -4.89 -12.31
C PHE A 151 -2.46 -4.40 -10.94
N GLU A 152 -2.38 -5.31 -9.96
CA GLU A 152 -1.72 -5.07 -8.68
C GLU A 152 -0.46 -5.94 -8.60
N LEU A 153 0.69 -5.34 -8.27
CA LEU A 153 1.94 -6.08 -8.03
C LEU A 153 2.52 -5.76 -6.67
N HIS A 154 3.14 -6.77 -6.06
CA HIS A 154 3.97 -6.58 -4.89
C HIS A 154 5.45 -6.54 -5.26
N VAL A 155 6.16 -5.51 -4.82
CA VAL A 155 7.61 -5.32 -5.05
C VAL A 155 8.30 -5.07 -3.70
N GLN A 156 9.39 -5.78 -3.45
CA GLN A 156 10.16 -5.65 -2.21
C GLN A 156 11.16 -4.49 -2.27
N GLU A 157 11.59 -4.00 -1.11
CA GLU A 157 12.74 -3.10 -1.02
C GLU A 157 14.04 -3.82 -1.43
N PRO A 158 15.01 -3.12 -2.04
CA PRO A 158 15.03 -1.66 -2.33
C PRO A 158 14.28 -1.28 -3.62
N TYR A 159 13.79 -2.27 -4.38
CA TYR A 159 13.26 -2.05 -5.73
C TYR A 159 11.96 -1.22 -5.74
N PHE A 160 11.15 -1.29 -4.69
CA PHE A 160 9.99 -0.42 -4.54
C PHE A 160 10.38 1.06 -4.50
N THR A 161 11.32 1.43 -3.62
CA THR A 161 11.82 2.81 -3.54
C THR A 161 12.47 3.23 -4.86
N GLN A 162 13.23 2.35 -5.50
CA GLN A 162 13.84 2.65 -6.80
C GLN A 162 12.81 2.87 -7.92
N LEU A 163 11.68 2.16 -7.92
CA LEU A 163 10.56 2.41 -8.84
C LEU A 163 9.89 3.75 -8.54
N LYS A 164 9.66 4.06 -7.26
CA LYS A 164 9.07 5.33 -6.79
C LYS A 164 9.92 6.52 -7.25
N ASP A 165 11.23 6.40 -7.13
CA ASP A 165 12.21 7.46 -7.46
C ASP A 165 12.57 7.47 -8.96
N GLY A 166 12.04 6.55 -9.76
CA GLY A 166 12.26 6.48 -11.22
C GLY A 166 13.66 5.96 -11.62
N VAL A 167 14.44 5.44 -10.67
CA VAL A 167 15.76 4.85 -10.94
C VAL A 167 15.62 3.46 -11.57
N LYS A 168 14.68 2.66 -11.07
CA LYS A 168 14.27 1.39 -11.68
C LYS A 168 13.14 1.70 -12.67
N THR A 169 13.35 1.37 -13.93
CA THR A 169 12.38 1.68 -15.01
C THR A 169 11.87 0.43 -15.73
N VAL A 170 12.38 -0.75 -15.37
CA VAL A 170 11.95 -2.03 -15.93
C VAL A 170 11.65 -3.00 -14.81
N GLU A 171 10.43 -3.55 -14.79
CA GLU A 171 10.02 -4.60 -13.88
C GLU A 171 10.06 -5.97 -14.58
N GLY A 172 10.97 -6.84 -14.14
CA GLY A 172 11.08 -8.20 -14.67
C GLY A 172 10.18 -9.17 -13.94
N ARG A 173 9.38 -9.96 -14.67
CA ARG A 173 8.51 -11.01 -14.11
C ARG A 173 8.52 -12.26 -14.98
N CYS A 174 8.43 -13.44 -14.36
CA CYS A 174 8.15 -14.64 -15.15
C CYS A 174 6.75 -14.52 -15.75
N ALA A 175 6.59 -14.83 -17.05
CA ALA A 175 5.35 -14.61 -17.78
C ALA A 175 4.29 -15.66 -17.40
N VAL A 176 3.68 -15.54 -16.22
CA VAL A 176 2.72 -16.53 -15.70
C VAL A 176 1.38 -15.89 -15.37
N GLY A 177 0.30 -16.67 -15.53
CA GLY A 177 -1.06 -16.21 -15.23
C GLY A 177 -1.38 -14.91 -15.95
N ASP A 178 -1.96 -13.97 -15.20
CA ASP A 178 -2.45 -12.69 -15.72
C ASP A 178 -1.34 -11.73 -16.13
N TYR A 179 -0.09 -11.97 -15.73
CA TYR A 179 1.03 -11.13 -16.18
C TYR A 179 1.21 -11.16 -17.69
N LYS A 180 0.83 -12.25 -18.36
CA LYS A 180 0.84 -12.38 -19.83
C LYS A 180 -0.10 -11.38 -20.51
N CYS A 181 -1.08 -10.86 -19.77
CA CYS A 181 -2.07 -9.91 -20.26
C CYS A 181 -1.64 -8.46 -20.07
N ILE A 182 -0.51 -8.19 -19.41
CA ILE A 182 0.02 -6.82 -19.26
C ILE A 182 0.42 -6.30 -20.64
N ARG A 183 -0.04 -5.09 -20.98
CA ARG A 183 0.21 -4.41 -22.25
C ARG A 183 0.56 -2.94 -22.01
N SER A 184 1.13 -2.31 -23.03
CA SER A 184 1.33 -0.86 -23.07
C SER A 184 0.02 -0.12 -22.76
N GLY A 185 0.12 0.98 -22.02
CA GLY A 185 -0.99 1.79 -21.53
C GLY A 185 -1.68 1.23 -20.27
N ALA A 186 -1.32 0.03 -19.81
CA ALA A 186 -1.89 -0.51 -18.57
C ALA A 186 -1.38 0.25 -17.32
N LEU A 187 -2.26 0.44 -16.34
CA LEU A 187 -1.92 0.97 -15.03
C LEU A 187 -1.68 -0.16 -14.04
N ILE A 188 -0.52 -0.11 -13.39
CA ILE A 188 -0.10 -1.07 -12.36
C ILE A 188 -0.02 -0.36 -11.02
N LEU A 189 -0.75 -0.88 -10.03
CA LEU A 189 -0.66 -0.45 -8.65
C LEU A 189 0.39 -1.31 -7.91
N ILE A 190 1.51 -0.69 -7.57
CA ILE A 190 2.59 -1.33 -6.80
C ILE A 190 2.33 -1.14 -5.31
N ASN A 191 2.30 -2.25 -4.56
CA ASN A 191 2.14 -2.28 -3.10
C ASN A 191 0.93 -1.48 -2.59
N LYS A 192 -0.17 -1.43 -3.35
CA LYS A 192 -1.37 -0.64 -3.03
C LYS A 192 -1.10 0.86 -2.79
N TRP A 193 -0.01 1.38 -3.36
CA TRP A 193 0.49 2.74 -3.07
C TRP A 193 0.86 3.53 -4.32
N LEU A 194 1.80 3.02 -5.11
CA LEU A 194 2.41 3.71 -6.24
C LEU A 194 1.75 3.25 -7.54
N VAL A 195 1.26 4.18 -8.35
CA VAL A 195 0.72 3.85 -9.68
C VAL A 195 1.79 4.08 -10.75
N LEU A 196 2.06 3.05 -11.53
CA LEU A 196 2.96 3.09 -12.67
C LEU A 196 2.17 2.83 -13.95
N GLU A 197 2.56 3.50 -15.03
CA GLU A 197 2.03 3.26 -16.37
C GLU A 197 3.02 2.42 -17.17
N VAL A 198 2.52 1.36 -17.81
CA VAL A 198 3.31 0.50 -18.68
C VAL A 198 3.53 1.20 -20.02
N GLN A 199 4.79 1.47 -20.34
CA GLN A 199 5.16 2.02 -21.63
C GLN A 199 5.26 0.92 -22.69
N GLU A 200 5.98 -0.15 -22.38
CA GLU A 200 6.24 -1.26 -23.30
C GLU A 200 6.36 -2.58 -22.52
N VAL A 201 6.10 -3.69 -23.20
CA VAL A 201 6.29 -5.04 -22.64
C VAL A 201 7.04 -5.89 -23.65
N HIS A 202 8.21 -6.39 -23.26
CA HIS A 202 9.02 -7.28 -24.07
C HIS A 202 9.03 -8.68 -23.46
N HIS A 203 9.13 -9.69 -24.32
CA HIS A 203 9.20 -11.10 -23.94
C HIS A 203 10.59 -11.64 -24.25
N TYR A 204 11.11 -12.46 -23.34
CA TYR A 204 12.43 -13.07 -23.41
C TYR A 204 12.36 -14.54 -23.00
N ASP A 205 13.30 -15.35 -23.47
CA ASP A 205 13.36 -16.77 -23.11
C ASP A 205 13.89 -16.97 -21.70
N SER A 206 14.70 -16.02 -21.19
CA SER A 206 15.33 -16.11 -19.87
C SER A 206 15.48 -14.77 -19.16
N PHE A 207 15.70 -14.80 -17.84
CA PHE A 207 16.04 -13.60 -17.08
C PHE A 207 17.40 -13.03 -17.48
N LEU A 208 18.35 -13.88 -17.87
CA LEU A 208 19.66 -13.43 -18.33
C LEU A 208 19.51 -12.57 -19.59
N GLU A 209 18.79 -13.08 -20.59
CA GLU A 209 18.53 -12.37 -21.84
C GLU A 209 17.77 -11.06 -21.60
N MET A 210 16.75 -11.07 -20.74
CA MET A 210 16.05 -9.85 -20.35
C MET A 210 17.00 -8.83 -19.71
N LEU A 211 17.88 -9.25 -18.79
CA LEU A 211 18.82 -8.35 -18.11
C LEU A 211 19.86 -7.76 -19.07
N GLU A 212 20.28 -8.52 -20.07
CA GLU A 212 21.18 -8.06 -21.14
C GLU A 212 20.48 -7.03 -22.04
N ALA A 213 19.28 -7.34 -22.51
CA ALA A 213 18.54 -6.51 -23.46
C ALA A 213 17.98 -5.22 -22.81
N GLU A 214 17.45 -5.31 -21.59
CA GLU A 214 16.82 -4.18 -20.88
C GLU A 214 17.79 -3.36 -20.03
N SER A 215 19.05 -3.79 -19.93
CA SER A 215 20.08 -3.28 -19.04
C SER A 215 19.85 -3.61 -17.56
N LEU A 216 20.81 -4.33 -16.97
CA LEU A 216 20.84 -4.71 -15.55
C LEU A 216 20.57 -3.52 -14.62
N THR A 217 21.11 -2.33 -14.90
CA THR A 217 20.96 -1.17 -14.01
C THR A 217 19.57 -0.56 -14.04
N LYS A 218 18.81 -0.74 -15.13
CA LYS A 218 17.41 -0.29 -15.23
C LYS A 218 16.44 -1.29 -14.59
N VAL A 219 16.80 -2.57 -14.58
CA VAL A 219 15.99 -3.66 -14.04
C VAL A 219 16.27 -3.88 -12.55
N LEU A 220 17.54 -3.93 -12.15
CA LEU A 220 18.00 -4.17 -10.78
C LEU A 220 19.09 -3.15 -10.38
N PRO A 221 18.75 -1.86 -10.17
CA PRO A 221 19.73 -0.86 -9.77
C PRO A 221 20.50 -1.25 -8.50
N GLY A 222 21.82 -1.12 -8.55
CA GLY A 222 22.73 -1.46 -7.46
C GLY A 222 23.31 -2.89 -7.52
N VAL A 223 22.77 -3.76 -8.38
CA VAL A 223 23.37 -5.08 -8.67
C VAL A 223 24.52 -4.91 -9.65
N LYS A 224 25.63 -5.63 -9.44
CA LYS A 224 26.88 -5.40 -10.17
C LYS A 224 27.08 -6.33 -11.35
N THR A 225 26.57 -7.56 -11.30
CA THR A 225 26.78 -8.56 -12.35
C THR A 225 25.49 -9.25 -12.78
N MET A 226 25.49 -9.82 -13.99
CA MET A 226 24.34 -10.55 -14.53
C MET A 226 24.01 -11.78 -13.69
N GLU A 227 25.03 -12.49 -13.20
CA GLU A 227 24.87 -13.68 -12.36
C GLU A 227 24.14 -13.31 -11.06
N GLU A 228 24.59 -12.24 -10.39
CA GLU A 228 23.89 -11.71 -9.21
C GLU A 228 22.44 -11.32 -9.53
N GLY A 229 22.22 -10.69 -10.69
CA GLY A 229 20.89 -10.31 -11.17
C GLY A 229 19.96 -11.50 -11.35
N VAL A 230 20.43 -12.56 -12.00
CA VAL A 230 19.65 -13.82 -12.14
C VAL A 230 19.38 -14.43 -10.76
N GLN A 231 20.33 -14.40 -9.83
CA GLN A 231 20.12 -14.92 -8.47
C GLN A 231 19.06 -14.14 -7.68
N VAL A 232 18.83 -12.86 -7.96
CA VAL A 232 17.70 -12.12 -7.39
C VAL A 232 16.38 -12.79 -7.79
N TYR A 233 16.20 -13.12 -9.07
CA TYR A 233 14.99 -13.77 -9.57
C TYR A 233 14.83 -15.21 -9.08
N ARG A 234 15.93 -15.94 -8.84
CA ARG A 234 15.90 -17.32 -8.30
C ARG A 234 15.30 -17.43 -6.91
N LYS A 235 15.23 -16.32 -6.16
CA LYS A 235 14.51 -16.27 -4.87
C LYS A 235 13.00 -16.45 -5.04
N PHE A 236 12.47 -16.17 -6.23
CA PHE A 236 11.03 -16.16 -6.53
C PHE A 236 10.62 -17.20 -7.59
N TYR A 237 11.49 -17.49 -8.55
CA TYR A 237 11.16 -18.34 -9.70
C TYR A 237 12.21 -19.44 -9.90
N THR A 238 11.73 -20.68 -10.05
CA THR A 238 12.58 -21.80 -10.45
C THR A 238 12.95 -21.69 -11.93
N GLU A 239 14.10 -22.26 -12.31
CA GLU A 239 14.53 -22.33 -13.72
C GLU A 239 13.51 -23.02 -14.62
N GLN A 240 12.85 -24.06 -14.11
CA GLN A 240 11.80 -24.75 -14.86
C GLN A 240 10.63 -23.82 -15.16
N LYS A 241 10.23 -22.97 -14.20
CA LYS A 241 9.12 -22.03 -14.38
C LYS A 241 9.49 -20.95 -15.39
N GLU A 242 10.71 -20.45 -15.35
CA GLU A 242 11.25 -19.56 -16.38
C GLU A 242 11.25 -20.23 -17.75
N LYS A 243 11.89 -21.39 -17.92
CA LYS A 243 11.99 -22.09 -19.21
C LYS A 243 10.63 -22.43 -19.83
N SER A 244 9.63 -22.73 -19.00
CA SER A 244 8.28 -23.10 -19.47
C SER A 244 7.41 -21.91 -19.86
N ASN A 245 7.74 -20.70 -19.40
CA ASN A 245 6.87 -19.53 -19.58
C ASN A 245 7.55 -18.35 -20.27
N GLY A 246 8.88 -18.30 -20.24
CA GLY A 246 9.65 -17.10 -20.54
C GLY A 246 9.54 -16.04 -19.45
N VAL A 247 10.02 -14.86 -19.79
CA VAL A 247 10.14 -13.69 -18.91
C VAL A 247 9.60 -12.46 -19.62
N LEU A 248 8.98 -11.57 -18.84
CA LEU A 248 8.53 -10.26 -19.27
C LEU A 248 9.48 -9.19 -18.73
N GLY A 249 9.95 -8.31 -19.60
CA GLY A 249 10.48 -7.00 -19.25
C GLY A 249 9.39 -5.95 -19.39
N ILE A 250 8.88 -5.41 -18.28
CA ILE A 250 7.79 -4.43 -18.27
C ILE A 250 8.39 -3.05 -18.05
N ARG A 251 8.47 -2.24 -19.10
CA ARG A 251 8.97 -0.86 -19.00
C ARG A 251 7.88 0.03 -18.41
N VAL A 252 8.23 0.78 -17.38
CA VAL A 252 7.28 1.55 -16.58
C VAL A 252 7.76 2.97 -16.32
N VAL A 253 6.81 3.88 -16.17
CA VAL A 253 7.02 5.25 -15.70
C VAL A 253 6.04 5.57 -14.58
N LYS A 254 6.42 6.49 -13.68
CA LYS A 254 5.52 6.99 -12.64
C LYS A 254 4.34 7.70 -13.30
N SER A 255 3.12 7.29 -12.98
CA SER A 255 1.92 7.96 -13.49
C SER A 255 1.87 9.40 -12.98
N ALA A 256 1.36 10.31 -13.82
CA ALA A 256 1.18 11.73 -13.46
C ALA A 256 0.19 11.91 -12.30
N VAL A 257 -0.76 10.98 -12.15
CA VAL A 257 -1.71 10.96 -11.04
C VAL A 257 -1.34 9.86 -10.06
N GLN A 258 -1.32 10.19 -8.77
CA GLN A 258 -0.99 9.24 -7.71
C GLN A 258 -2.09 9.23 -6.64
N PRO A 259 -2.61 8.05 -6.26
CA PRO A 259 -3.72 7.96 -5.33
C PRO A 259 -3.30 8.40 -3.91
N TYR A 260 -2.04 8.18 -3.52
CA TYR A 260 -1.53 8.65 -2.23
C TYR A 260 -1.47 10.18 -2.12
N ILE A 261 -1.34 10.89 -3.25
CA ILE A 261 -1.39 12.36 -3.27
C ILE A 261 -2.82 12.82 -2.98
N CYS A 262 -3.81 12.23 -3.63
CA CYS A 262 -5.22 12.53 -3.38
C CYS A 262 -5.57 12.26 -1.91
N LEU A 263 -5.18 11.11 -1.37
CA LEU A 263 -5.39 10.76 0.03
C LEU A 263 -4.68 11.76 0.97
N GLY A 264 -3.44 12.14 0.67
CA GLY A 264 -2.70 13.13 1.46
C GLY A 264 -3.39 14.49 1.51
N ILE A 265 -3.93 14.96 0.38
CA ILE A 265 -4.72 16.20 0.31
C ILE A 265 -5.99 16.07 1.15
N ILE A 266 -6.73 14.95 1.04
CA ILE A 266 -7.94 14.70 1.85
C ILE A 266 -7.61 14.75 3.35
N LEU A 267 -6.53 14.11 3.78
CA LEU A 267 -6.10 14.12 5.20
C LEU A 267 -5.75 15.52 5.67
N SER A 268 -5.00 16.28 4.86
CA SER A 268 -4.67 17.67 5.13
C SER A 268 -5.92 18.54 5.26
N CYS A 269 -6.89 18.34 4.36
CA CYS A 269 -8.15 19.05 4.40
C CYS A 269 -8.98 18.71 5.66
N LEU A 270 -9.07 17.44 6.01
CA LEU A 270 -9.81 17.02 7.20
C LEU A 270 -9.21 17.63 8.48
N SER A 271 -7.89 17.81 8.53
CA SER A 271 -7.14 18.20 9.73
C SER A 271 -7.42 17.25 10.92
N TYR A 272 -6.88 17.58 12.09
CA TYR A 272 -7.16 16.84 13.33
C TYR A 272 -8.66 16.73 13.61
N ARG A 273 -9.39 17.84 13.46
CA ARG A 273 -10.81 17.92 13.84
C ARG A 273 -11.70 17.05 12.96
N GLY A 274 -11.49 17.06 11.65
CA GLY A 274 -12.23 16.22 10.71
C GLY A 274 -11.95 14.73 10.93
N ILE A 275 -10.68 14.37 11.16
CA ILE A 275 -10.30 12.98 11.47
C ILE A 275 -10.94 12.51 12.78
N GLN A 276 -10.91 13.33 13.84
CA GLN A 276 -11.57 13.00 15.11
C GLN A 276 -13.08 12.81 14.95
N ASN A 277 -13.73 13.66 14.16
CA ASN A 277 -15.16 13.55 13.87
C ASN A 277 -15.48 12.24 13.14
N LEU A 278 -14.71 11.88 12.10
CA LEU A 278 -14.86 10.61 11.37
C LEU A 278 -14.66 9.39 12.27
N LEU A 279 -13.81 9.50 13.28
CA LEU A 279 -13.58 8.44 14.26
C LEU A 279 -14.63 8.40 15.39
N GLY A 280 -15.58 9.35 15.42
CA GLY A 280 -16.55 9.49 16.52
C GLY A 280 -15.91 9.94 17.84
N LEU A 281 -14.76 10.62 17.77
CA LEU A 281 -13.99 11.09 18.92
C LEU A 281 -14.23 12.58 19.23
N GLY A 282 -15.14 13.26 18.53
CA GLY A 282 -15.39 14.70 18.64
C GLY A 282 -15.83 15.20 20.04
N HIS A 283 -16.07 14.29 20.99
CA HIS A 283 -16.44 14.60 22.38
C HIS A 283 -15.35 14.24 23.40
N LEU A 284 -14.30 13.52 23.00
CA LEU A 284 -13.14 13.28 23.85
C LEU A 284 -12.09 14.36 23.56
N GLN A 285 -11.82 15.21 24.54
CA GLN A 285 -10.54 15.91 24.59
C GLN A 285 -9.44 14.84 24.54
N LEU A 286 -8.78 14.68 23.39
CA LEU A 286 -7.48 14.04 23.39
C LEU A 286 -6.60 14.86 24.36
N PRO A 287 -5.80 14.20 25.22
CA PRO A 287 -4.96 14.92 26.17
C PRO A 287 -4.16 16.01 25.43
N HIS A 288 -4.05 17.18 26.04
CA HIS A 288 -3.42 18.41 25.54
C HIS A 288 -1.99 18.28 24.95
N ASN A 289 -1.44 17.06 24.91
CA ASN A 289 -0.14 16.72 24.33
C ASN A 289 -0.23 16.23 22.86
N LEU A 290 -1.35 16.45 22.17
CA LEU A 290 -1.60 16.00 20.79
C LEU A 290 -1.98 17.12 19.80
N THR A 291 -1.94 18.39 20.22
CA THR A 291 -2.00 19.57 19.34
C THR A 291 -0.65 19.90 18.74
#